data_AF-W0DIT9-F1
#
_entry.id   AF-W0DIT9-F1
#
_cell.length_a   1.000
_cell.length_b   1.000
_cell.length_c   1.000
_cell.angle_alpha   90.00
_cell.angle_beta   90.00
_cell.angle_gamma   90.00
#
_symmetry.space_group_name_H-M   'P 1'
#
loop_
_entity.id
_entity.type
_entity.pdbx_description
1 polymer ?
#
loop_
_entity_poly.entity_id
_entity_poly.type
_entity_poly.pdbx_seq_one_letter_code
_entity_poly.pdbx_strand_id
1 'polypeptide(L)' 'MSGPHPRGTDQGPPLIHRIYEPSHHSDLAFYFAIARGVHQHHWDFGDMPPIPAVDGEDAAHIIAWIRQEQRAAGIE' A
#
# COMPACT_ATOMS: atom_id res chain seq x y z
N MET A 1 10.70 -24.28 -5.03
CA MET A 1 11.27 -22.93 -4.82
C MET A 1 10.37 -21.94 -5.54
N SER A 2 9.45 -21.29 -4.82
CA SER A 2 8.56 -20.26 -5.36
C SER A 2 8.41 -19.20 -4.29
N GLY A 3 8.95 -18.00 -4.56
CA GLY A 3 8.91 -16.86 -3.63
C GLY A 3 7.51 -16.23 -3.55
N PRO A 4 7.22 -15.48 -2.47
CA PRO A 4 5.92 -14.86 -2.26
C PRO A 4 5.72 -13.75 -3.29
N HIS A 5 4.67 -13.88 -4.10
CA HIS A 5 4.25 -12.82 -5.00
C HIS A 5 3.65 -11.67 -4.19
N PRO A 6 3.96 -10.40 -4.50
CA PRO A 6 3.32 -9.24 -3.87
C PRO A 6 1.88 -9.00 -4.36
N ARG A 7 1.15 -10.04 -4.76
CA ARG A 7 -0.23 -9.97 -5.30
C ARG A 7 -1.32 -9.75 -4.24
N GLY A 8 -0.94 -9.35 -3.03
CA GLY A 8 -1.79 -9.40 -1.85
C GLY A 8 -1.84 -10.81 -1.27
N THR A 9 -2.10 -10.87 0.04
CA THR A 9 -2.42 -12.09 0.77
C THR A 9 -3.91 -12.06 1.13
N ASP A 10 -4.44 -13.11 1.74
CA ASP A 10 -5.77 -13.05 2.38
C ASP A 10 -5.83 -12.08 3.59
N GLN A 11 -4.80 -11.24 3.80
CA GLN A 11 -4.61 -10.40 4.99
C GLN A 11 -4.54 -8.90 4.66
N GLY A 12 -4.81 -8.48 3.42
CA GLY A 12 -4.85 -7.06 3.08
C GLY A 12 -4.94 -6.78 1.58
N PRO A 13 -5.17 -5.51 1.21
CA PRO A 13 -5.38 -5.12 -0.18
C PRO A 13 -4.13 -5.30 -1.05
N PRO A 14 -4.28 -5.61 -2.35
CA PRO A 14 -3.17 -5.73 -3.28
C PRO A 14 -2.61 -4.33 -3.61
N LEU A 15 -1.60 -3.87 -2.89
CA LEU A 15 -1.01 -2.54 -3.10
C LEU A 15 -0.39 -2.40 -4.51
N ILE A 16 -0.08 -3.52 -5.17
CA ILE A 16 0.29 -3.59 -6.59
C ILE A 16 -0.98 -3.72 -7.45
N HIS A 17 -1.80 -2.67 -7.46
CA HIS A 17 -3.05 -2.60 -8.21
C HIS A 17 -3.29 -1.18 -8.72
N ARG A 18 -3.94 -1.03 -9.89
CA ARG A 18 -4.12 0.27 -10.56
C ARG A 18 -4.89 1.30 -9.73
N ILE A 19 -5.75 0.85 -8.81
CA ILE A 19 -6.45 1.75 -7.88
C ILE A 19 -5.49 2.56 -7.02
N TYR A 20 -4.30 2.01 -6.74
CA TYR A 20 -3.26 2.63 -5.95
C TYR A 20 -2.22 3.37 -6.80
N GLU A 21 -2.46 3.58 -8.09
CA GLU A 21 -1.56 4.35 -8.93
C GLU A 21 -1.42 5.80 -8.41
N PRO A 22 -0.28 6.47 -8.63
CA PRO A 22 0.00 7.81 -8.08
C PRO A 22 -1.07 8.87 -8.40
N SER A 23 -1.73 8.76 -9.55
CA SER A 23 -2.79 9.69 -9.97
C SER A 23 -4.06 9.58 -9.11
N HIS A 24 -4.31 8.41 -8.52
CA HIS A 24 -5.50 8.10 -7.73
C HIS A 24 -5.20 8.09 -6.23
N HIS A 25 -4.15 7.38 -5.81
CA HIS A 25 -3.66 7.37 -4.44
C HIS A 25 -2.23 7.89 -4.43
N SER A 26 -2.09 9.19 -4.15
CA SER A 26 -0.78 9.82 -3.96
C SER A 26 0.02 9.16 -2.83
N ASP A 27 1.33 9.38 -2.79
CA ASP A 27 2.19 8.91 -1.68
C ASP A 27 1.69 9.43 -0.32
N LEU A 28 1.14 10.64 -0.29
CA LEU A 28 0.54 11.22 0.92
C LEU A 28 -0.65 10.39 1.45
N ALA A 29 -1.40 9.72 0.58
CA ALA A 29 -2.47 8.82 1.01
C ALA A 29 -1.91 7.62 1.81
N PHE A 30 -0.76 7.07 1.40
CA PHE A 30 -0.10 6.00 2.14
C PHE A 30 0.43 6.49 3.50
N TYR A 31 1.05 7.68 3.55
CA TYR A 31 1.47 8.28 4.82
C TYR A 31 0.27 8.47 5.77
N PHE A 32 -0.87 8.96 5.28
CA PHE A 32 -2.05 9.10 6.12
C PHE A 32 -2.62 7.76 6.56
N ALA A 33 -2.65 6.76 5.67
CA ALA A 33 -3.11 5.42 6.02
C ALA A 33 -2.26 4.82 7.15
N ILE A 34 -0.93 4.91 7.05
CA ILE A 34 -0.01 4.43 8.09
C ILE A 34 -0.22 5.22 9.40
N ALA A 35 -0.25 6.54 9.32
CA ALA A 35 -0.27 7.39 10.53
C ALA A 35 -1.63 7.44 11.23
N ARG A 36 -2.74 7.27 10.51
CA ARG A 36 -4.10 7.53 11.00
C ARG A 36 -5.06 6.38 10.80
N GLY A 37 -4.70 5.37 10.02
CA GLY A 37 -5.63 4.37 9.54
C GLY A 37 -6.53 4.89 8.42
N VAL A 38 -7.37 4.02 7.90
CA VAL A 38 -8.35 4.32 6.85
C VAL A 38 -9.61 3.50 7.09
N HIS A 39 -10.78 4.11 6.90
CA HIS A 39 -12.03 3.36 6.87
C HIS A 39 -12.09 2.45 5.64
N GLN A 40 -12.79 1.33 5.76
CA GLN A 40 -13.06 0.45 4.62
C GLN A 40 -13.71 1.23 3.46
N HIS A 41 -13.19 1.05 2.24
CA HIS A 41 -13.75 1.72 1.05
C HIS A 41 -13.59 0.95 -0.27
N HIS A 42 -12.43 0.33 -0.55
CA HIS A 42 -12.19 -0.37 -1.83
C HIS A 42 -12.23 -1.91 -1.76
N TRP A 43 -11.92 -2.47 -0.60
CA TRP A 43 -11.81 -3.91 -0.39
C TRP A 43 -12.51 -4.29 0.91
N ASP A 44 -12.95 -5.54 1.03
CA ASP A 44 -13.71 -6.03 2.18
C ASP A 44 -12.79 -6.65 3.25
N PHE A 45 -11.81 -5.86 3.71
CA PHE A 45 -10.83 -6.25 4.74
C PHE A 45 -11.09 -5.58 6.10
N GLY A 46 -12.12 -4.75 6.23
CA GLY A 46 -12.35 -3.91 7.39
C GLY A 46 -11.57 -2.59 7.36
N ASP A 47 -11.74 -1.81 8.42
CA ASP A 47 -10.96 -0.61 8.66
C ASP A 47 -9.49 -0.98 8.90
N MET A 48 -8.59 -0.21 8.31
CA MET A 48 -7.16 -0.28 8.61
C MET A 48 -6.87 0.60 9.84
N PRO A 49 -6.42 0.06 10.98
CA PRO A 49 -5.95 0.89 12.09
C PRO A 49 -4.63 1.59 11.73
N PRO A 50 -4.28 2.70 12.41
CA PRO A 50 -2.93 3.26 12.30
C PRO A 50 -1.87 2.23 12.70
N ILE A 51 -0.65 2.40 12.18
CA ILE A 51 0.52 1.55 12.46
C ILE A 51 1.59 2.39 13.16
N PRO A 52 1.54 2.57 14.50
CA PRO A 52 2.44 3.49 15.23
C PRO A 52 3.92 3.09 15.22
N ALA A 53 4.21 1.83 14.87
CA ALA A 53 5.56 1.29 14.81
C ALA A 53 6.31 1.68 13.52
N VAL A 54 5.61 2.25 12.53
CA VAL A 54 6.20 2.70 11.27
C VAL A 54 6.31 4.22 11.32
N ASP A 55 7.53 4.72 11.36
CA ASP A 55 7.79 6.17 11.32
C ASP A 55 7.79 6.71 9.88
N GLY A 56 8.08 8.01 9.73
CA GLY A 56 8.07 8.66 8.43
C GLY A 56 9.16 8.17 7.47
N GLU A 57 10.32 7.76 7.97
CA GLU A 57 11.43 7.27 7.15
C GLU A 57 11.13 5.84 6.66
N ASP A 58 10.65 4.98 7.55
CA ASP A 58 10.19 3.64 7.19
C ASP A 58 9.04 3.70 6.18
N ALA A 59 8.07 4.58 6.39
CA ALA A 59 6.97 4.79 5.45
C ALA A 59 7.48 5.22 4.07
N ALA A 60 8.47 6.10 4.00
CA ALA A 60 9.08 6.52 2.73
C ALA A 60 9.71 5.33 1.98
N HIS A 61 10.44 4.47 2.69
CA HIS A 61 11.03 3.27 2.10
C HIS A 61 9.98 2.27 1.61
N ILE A 62 8.91 2.05 2.39
CA ILE A 62 7.79 1.17 2.02
C ILE A 62 7.10 1.71 0.76
N ILE A 63 6.77 3.00 0.72
CA ILE A 63 6.11 3.63 -0.44
C ILE A 63 7.01 3.53 -1.68
N ALA A 64 8.30 3.84 -1.55
CA ALA A 64 9.24 3.74 -2.66
C ALA A 64 9.29 2.31 -3.24
N TRP A 65 9.30 1.30 -2.38
CA TRP A 65 9.23 -0.10 -2.80
C TRP A 65 7.90 -0.43 -3.50
N ILE A 66 6.75 -0.01 -2.95
CA ILE A 66 5.43 -0.19 -3.61
C ILE A 66 5.45 0.42 -5.02
N ARG A 67 5.97 1.65 -5.16
CA ARG A 67 6.04 2.33 -6.47
C ARG A 67 6.96 1.63 -7.45
N GLN A 68 8.06 1.07 -6.97
CA GLN A 68 8.95 0.27 -7.81
C GLN A 68 8.23 -0.96 -8.37
N GLU A 69 7.53 -1.70 -7.51
CA GLU A 69 6.77 -2.89 -7.90
C GLU A 69 5.58 -2.55 -8.81
N GLN A 70 4.88 -1.44 -8.57
CA GLN A 70 3.82 -0.94 -9.46
C GLN A 70 4.35 -0.67 -10.87
N ARG A 71 5.47 0.05 -10.99
CA ARG A 71 6.11 0.31 -12.30
C ARG A 71 6.56 -0.98 -12.99
N ALA A 72 7.14 -1.92 -12.24
CA ALA A 72 7.52 -3.23 -12.77
C ALA A 72 6.31 -4.02 -13.29
N ALA A 73 5.13 -3.79 -12.73
CA ALA A 73 3.86 -4.35 -13.16
C ALA A 73 3.13 -3.53 -14.25
N GLY A 74 3.72 -2.43 -14.74
CA GLY A 74 3.10 -1.56 -15.76
C GLY A 74 2.00 -0.63 -15.24
N ILE A 75 2.04 -0.28 -13.95
CA ILE A 75 1.15 0.69 -13.29
C ILE A 75 1.96 1.97 -13.08
N GLU A 76 1.46 3.10 -13.59
CA GLU A 76 2.14 4.41 -13.59
C GLU A 76 1.38 5.51 -12.87
#